data_AF-A0A2T5GYU5-F1
#
_entry.id   AF-A0A2T5GYU5-F1
#
_cell.length_a   1.000
_cell.length_b   1.000
_cell.length_c   1.000
_cell.angle_alpha   90.00
_cell.angle_beta   90.00
_cell.angle_gamma   90.00
#
_symmetry.space_group_name_H-M   'P 1'
#
loop_
_entity.id
_entity.type
_entity.pdbx_description
1 polymer ?
#
loop_
_entity_poly.entity_id
_entity_poly.type
_entity_poly.pdbx_seq_one_letter_code
_entity_poly.pdbx_strand_id
1 'polypeptide(L)'
;MTEQTTRQHGMGGGQVAADELRLLIERAERLEEEKKGISDDIKDVMAEAKGRGYDPKAIRKILSIRKKRAEEVQEENAILQIYMEALGMQSTFGF
;
A
#
# COMPACT_ATOMS: atom_id res chain seq x y z
N MET A 1 -21.83 -14.29 60.13
CA MET A 1 -20.49 -13.68 59.98
C MET A 1 -20.04 -13.93 58.55
N THR A 2 -19.70 -12.83 57.89
CA THR A 2 -19.59 -12.59 56.45
C THR A 2 -18.40 -13.29 55.79
N GLU A 3 -18.71 -13.87 54.61
CA GLU A 3 -17.98 -13.77 53.35
C GLU A 3 -16.44 -13.81 53.37
N GLN A 4 -15.89 -14.99 53.09
CA GLN A 4 -14.62 -15.13 52.38
C GLN A 4 -14.74 -16.23 51.33
N THR A 5 -15.54 -15.96 50.30
CA THR A 5 -15.38 -16.63 49.00
C THR A 5 -14.69 -15.64 48.10
N THR A 6 -13.36 -15.59 48.20
CA THR A 6 -12.52 -14.93 47.20
C THR A 6 -12.80 -15.64 45.88
N ARG A 7 -13.55 -14.98 45.01
CA ARG A 7 -13.82 -15.43 43.64
C ARG A 7 -12.47 -15.59 42.93
N GLN A 8 -11.95 -16.81 42.85
CA GLN A 8 -11.03 -17.18 41.78
C GLN A 8 -11.81 -17.10 40.48
N HIS A 9 -11.72 -15.95 39.80
CA HIS A 9 -12.33 -15.75 38.49
C HIS A 9 -11.22 -15.33 37.51
N GLY A 10 -10.88 -16.23 36.58
CA GLY A 10 -10.44 -15.88 35.23
C GLY A 10 -9.01 -15.36 34.96
N MET A 11 -8.04 -15.48 35.87
CA MET A 11 -6.70 -14.87 35.73
C MET A 11 -5.74 -15.50 34.69
N GLY A 12 -6.16 -16.52 33.92
CA GLY A 12 -5.30 -17.16 32.90
C GLY A 12 -5.53 -16.69 31.46
N GLY A 13 -6.78 -16.42 31.08
CA GLY A 13 -7.13 -16.09 29.69
C GLY A 13 -6.71 -14.68 29.27
N GLY A 14 -6.76 -13.71 30.19
CA GLY A 14 -6.37 -12.33 29.90
C GLY A 14 -4.86 -12.14 29.71
N GLN A 15 -4.03 -12.93 30.40
CA GLN A 15 -2.57 -12.90 30.22
C GLN A 15 -2.17 -13.52 28.87
N VAL A 16 -2.75 -14.67 28.50
CA VAL A 16 -2.51 -15.31 27.20
C VAL A 16 -2.93 -14.41 26.04
N ALA A 17 -4.10 -13.75 26.14
CA ALA A 17 -4.55 -12.80 25.12
C ALA A 17 -3.65 -11.54 25.01
N ALA A 18 -3.11 -11.06 26.13
CA ALA A 18 -2.18 -9.94 26.13
C ALA A 18 -0.82 -10.30 25.49
N ASP A 19 -0.33 -11.51 25.71
CA ASP A 19 0.93 -11.98 25.12
C ASP A 19 0.80 -12.23 23.61
N GLU A 20 -0.33 -12.77 23.15
CA GLU A 20 -0.64 -12.90 21.72
C GLU A 20 -0.68 -11.52 21.03
N LEU A 21 -1.34 -10.54 21.66
CA LEU A 21 -1.42 -9.18 21.13
C LEU A 21 -0.03 -8.52 21.03
N ARG A 22 0.84 -8.71 22.02
CA ARG A 22 2.23 -8.20 21.97
C ARG A 22 3.00 -8.76 20.79
N LEU A 23 2.95 -10.07 20.57
CA LEU A 23 3.63 -10.72 19.45
C LEU A 23 3.11 -10.23 18.08
N LEU A 24 1.80 -9.94 17.98
CA LEU A 24 1.21 -9.33 16.78
C LEU A 24 1.75 -7.92 16.54
N ILE A 25 1.80 -7.08 17.59
CA ILE A 25 2.30 -5.71 17.52
C ILE A 25 3.78 -5.69 17.14
N GLU A 26 4.64 -6.45 17.81
CA GLU A 26 6.08 -6.48 17.54
C GLU A 26 6.37 -6.89 16.08
N ARG A 27 5.61 -7.86 15.55
CA ARG A 27 5.72 -8.26 14.15
C ARG A 27 5.25 -7.17 13.19
N ALA A 28 4.17 -6.45 13.52
CA ALA A 28 3.68 -5.34 12.71
C ALA A 28 4.66 -4.16 12.70
N GLU A 29 5.25 -3.83 13.85
CA GLU A 29 6.25 -2.75 13.97
C GLU A 29 7.49 -3.04 13.12
N ARG A 30 8.02 -4.26 13.18
CA ARG A 30 9.14 -4.67 12.30
C ARG A 30 8.79 -4.52 10.82
N LEU A 31 7.59 -4.93 10.41
CA LEU A 31 7.14 -4.80 9.01
C LEU A 31 6.97 -3.33 8.60
N GLU A 32 6.53 -2.45 9.49
CA GLU A 32 6.44 -1.01 9.20
C GLU A 32 7.83 -0.37 9.07
N GLU A 33 8.82 -0.81 9.86
CA GLU A 33 10.22 -0.38 9.70
C GLU A 33 10.81 -0.83 8.36
N GLU A 34 10.62 -2.10 7.97
CA GLU A 34 11.05 -2.63 6.67
C GLU A 34 10.39 -1.86 5.51
N LYS A 35 9.08 -1.63 5.60
CA LYS A 35 8.31 -0.84 4.62
C LYS A 35 8.81 0.60 4.53
N LYS A 36 9.23 1.21 5.63
CA LYS A 36 9.83 2.54 5.63
C LYS A 36 11.15 2.55 4.88
N GLY A 37 12.04 1.58 5.14
CA GLY A 37 13.31 1.43 4.41
C GLY A 37 13.08 1.31 2.90
N ILE A 38 12.19 0.40 2.48
CA ILE A 38 11.82 0.23 1.06
C ILE A 38 11.23 1.53 0.47
N SER A 39 10.42 2.25 1.25
CA SER A 39 9.83 3.51 0.79
C SER A 39 10.88 4.60 0.59
N ASP A 40 11.92 4.63 1.42
CA ASP A 40 13.02 5.58 1.29
C ASP A 40 13.92 5.21 0.10
N ASP A 41 14.23 3.93 -0.12
CA ASP A 41 14.94 3.47 -1.32
C ASP A 41 14.21 3.86 -2.62
N ILE A 42 12.88 3.70 -2.64
CA ILE A 42 12.06 4.11 -3.79
C ILE A 42 12.12 5.63 -4.00
N LYS A 43 12.19 6.44 -2.95
CA LYS A 43 12.35 7.90 -3.09
C LYS A 43 13.70 8.24 -3.70
N ASP A 44 14.77 7.56 -3.31
CA ASP A 44 16.11 7.78 -3.85
C ASP A 44 16.18 7.46 -5.33
N VAL A 45 15.60 6.33 -5.76
CA VAL A 45 15.48 5.99 -7.19
C VAL A 45 14.71 7.06 -7.97
N MET A 46 13.62 7.58 -7.40
CA MET A 46 12.83 8.65 -8.02
C MET A 46 13.59 9.98 -8.08
N ALA A 47 14.41 10.28 -7.07
CA ALA A 47 15.26 11.47 -7.04
C ALA A 47 16.38 11.36 -8.08
N GLU A 48 16.99 10.17 -8.23
CA GLU A 48 17.96 9.89 -9.27
C GLU A 48 17.36 10.06 -10.67
N ALA A 49 16.18 9.49 -10.92
CA ALA A 49 15.46 9.66 -12.17
C ALA A 49 15.20 11.14 -12.49
N LYS A 50 14.83 11.93 -11.48
CA LYS A 50 14.66 13.38 -11.63
C LYS A 50 15.98 14.09 -11.98
N GLY A 51 17.08 13.73 -11.33
CA GLY A 51 18.42 14.27 -11.63
C GLY A 51 18.88 13.95 -13.06
N ARG A 52 18.42 12.83 -13.61
CA ARG A 52 18.64 12.42 -15.01
C ARG A 52 17.68 13.06 -16.01
N GLY A 53 16.71 13.85 -15.56
CA GLY A 53 15.75 14.57 -16.41
C GLY A 53 14.42 13.85 -16.67
N TYR A 54 14.16 12.71 -16.01
CA TYR A 54 12.85 12.03 -16.11
C TYR A 54 11.83 12.64 -15.14
N ASP A 55 10.54 12.54 -15.46
CA ASP A 55 9.45 12.91 -14.55
C ASP A 55 9.09 11.74 -13.60
N PRO A 56 9.32 11.87 -12.27
CA PRO A 56 8.96 10.83 -11.32
C PRO A 56 7.45 10.56 -11.23
N LYS A 57 6.58 11.50 -11.62
CA LYS A 57 5.13 11.27 -11.63
C LYS A 57 4.75 10.34 -12.78
N ALA A 58 5.28 10.58 -13.98
CA ALA A 58 5.11 9.71 -15.12
C ALA A 58 5.61 8.29 -14.83
N ILE A 59 6.79 8.12 -14.22
CA ILE A 59 7.33 6.81 -13.83
C ILE A 59 6.38 6.07 -12.89
N ARG A 60 5.86 6.75 -11.84
CA ARG A 60 4.88 6.13 -10.91
C ARG A 60 3.61 5.68 -11.63
N LYS A 61 3.12 6.48 -12.59
CA LYS A 61 1.95 6.11 -13.40
C LYS A 61 2.26 4.86 -14.24
N ILE A 62 3.42 4.78 -14.87
CA ILE A 62 3.88 3.61 -15.62
C ILE A 62 3.97 2.37 -14.71
N LEU A 63 4.56 2.49 -13.51
CA LEU A 63 4.61 1.39 -12.55
C LEU A 63 3.22 0.88 -12.15
N SER A 64 2.25 1.79 -11.98
CA SER A 64 0.86 1.42 -11.70
C SER A 64 0.21 0.69 -12.88
N ILE A 65 0.47 1.12 -14.12
CA ILE A 65 -0.05 0.47 -15.33
C ILE A 65 0.55 -0.93 -15.47
N ARG A 66 1.86 -1.09 -15.24
CA ARG A 66 2.57 -2.38 -15.34
C ARG A 66 2.12 -3.42 -14.32
N LYS A 67 1.40 -3.03 -13.28
CA LYS A 67 0.82 -3.95 -12.28
C LYS A 67 -0.51 -4.56 -12.73
N LYS A 68 -1.18 -3.97 -13.73
CA LYS A 68 -2.47 -4.45 -14.26
C LYS A 68 -2.25 -5.48 -15.35
N ARG A 69 -3.29 -6.28 -15.65
CA ARG A 69 -3.24 -7.19 -16.81
C ARG A 69 -3.32 -6.40 -18.11
N ALA A 70 -2.71 -6.91 -19.17
CA ALA A 70 -2.68 -6.24 -20.47
C ALA A 70 -4.08 -5.95 -21.01
N GLU A 71 -5.01 -6.90 -20.87
CA GLU A 71 -6.41 -6.79 -21.29
C GLU A 71 -7.14 -5.67 -20.53
N GLU A 72 -6.99 -5.61 -19.20
CA GLU A 72 -7.58 -4.54 -18.37
C GLU A 72 -7.05 -3.16 -18.77
N VAL A 73 -5.75 -3.05 -19.07
CA VAL A 73 -5.16 -1.79 -19.55
C VAL A 73 -5.70 -1.39 -20.91
N GLN A 74 -5.88 -2.35 -21.82
CA GLN A 74 -6.43 -2.09 -23.16
C GLN A 74 -7.88 -1.63 -23.10
N GLU A 75 -8.73 -2.29 -22.31
CA GLU A 75 -10.13 -1.92 -22.14
C GLU A 75 -10.27 -0.51 -21.53
N GLU A 76 -9.53 -0.23 -20.44
CA GLU A 76 -9.53 1.11 -19.81
C GLU A 76 -9.09 2.20 -20.80
N ASN A 77 -8.04 1.94 -21.59
CA ASN A 77 -7.52 2.89 -22.58
C ASN A 77 -8.52 3.13 -23.72
N ALA A 78 -9.19 2.07 -24.20
CA ALA A 78 -10.20 2.19 -25.25
C ALA A 78 -11.38 3.07 -24.82
N ILE A 79 -11.87 2.88 -23.58
CA ILE A 79 -12.93 3.71 -23.01
C ILE A 79 -12.46 5.17 -22.86
N LEU A 80 -11.25 5.37 -22.32
CA LEU A 80 -10.69 6.70 -22.13
C LEU A 80 -10.55 7.44 -23.46
N GLN A 81 -10.10 6.74 -24.52
CA GLN A 81 -9.98 7.30 -25.85
C GLN A 81 -11.31 7.80 -26.39
N ILE A 82 -12.38 7.00 -26.30
CA ILE A 82 -13.73 7.39 -26.73
C ILE A 82 -14.18 8.68 -26.02
N TYR A 83 -13.92 8.77 -24.72
CA TYR A 83 -14.29 9.97 -23.95
C TYR A 83 -13.43 11.18 -24.30
N MET A 84 -12.13 11.01 -24.51
CA MET A 84 -11.25 12.10 -24.93
C MET A 84 -11.64 12.64 -26.32
N GLU A 85 -11.96 11.75 -27.26
CA GLU A 85 -12.45 12.10 -28.59
C GLU A 85 -13.78 12.88 -28.52
N ALA A 86 -14.74 12.40 -27.72
CA ALA A 86 -16.02 13.07 -27.50
C ALA A 86 -15.86 14.47 -26.89
N LEU A 87 -14.82 14.69 -26.07
CA LEU A 87 -14.51 15.97 -25.44
C LEU A 87 -13.63 16.88 -26.32
N GLY A 88 -13.25 16.46 -27.53
CA GLY A 88 -12.34 17.21 -28.40
C GLY A 88 -10.92 17.33 -27.85
N MET A 89 -10.53 16.46 -26.91
CA MET A 89 -9.17 16.39 -26.39
C MET A 89 -8.31 15.63 -27.39
N GLN A 90 -7.31 16.28 -27.99
CA GLN A 90 -6.35 15.59 -28.85
C GLN A 90 -5.61 14.52 -28.04
N SER A 91 -5.90 13.25 -28.31
CA SER A 91 -5.06 12.16 -27.82
C SER A 91 -3.74 12.20 -28.59
N THR A 92 -2.71 12.82 -28.01
CA THR A 92 -1.36 12.79 -28.57
C THR A 92 -0.66 11.44 -28.35
N PHE A 93 -1.31 10.49 -27.67
CA PHE A 93 -0.83 9.11 -27.55
C PHE A 93 -1.32 8.29 -28.74
N GLY A 94 -0.75 8.55 -29.91
CA GLY A 94 -0.81 7.61 -31.03
C GLY A 94 0.11 6.43 -30.71
N PHE A 95 -0.47 5.24 -30.56
CA PHE A 95 0.25 3.97 -30.62
C PHE A 95 0.14 3.40 -32.03
#